data_AF-A0A9E7ABY5-F1
#
_entry.id   AF-A0A9E7ABY5-F1
#
_cell.length_a   1.000
_cell.length_b   1.000
_cell.length_c   1.000
_cell.angle_alpha   90.00
_cell.angle_beta   90.00
_cell.angle_gamma   90.00
#
_symmetry.space_group_name_H-M   'P 1'
#
loop_
_entity.id
_entity.type
_entity.pdbx_description
1 polymer ?
#
loop_
_entity_poly.entity_id
_entity_poly.type
_entity_poly.pdbx_seq_one_letter_code
_entity_poly.pdbx_strand_id
1 'polypeptide(L)'
;MLPALLALLLLAVPAIAQPAGKPAPQGPATQDRNLLLRNNSQSVVREIYLWNPPAREQGPDRLGADVVQPGATHRLRLGVGPCQMELRAVFEDGSAETRPNINVCTLRELVLDDRNTRAVEVVNNTDVELTQLFLARPNQPGPDRLGAATIPGSDTLNIRLRGETECAFEARAVFRGSREEVRQDVNICTTPRIVFGDATIPLREVNITNRTSRVLRELYATAGPGEWGGDRLGATVLNPGQSFLLRIRNAACRVRMRAVFADNQAEERQDVEICTGEAVIFSPARRLTLVHAHGRPVREVYLSAVQEADWGENLLGARPIALGERREIGSDSGCQADLRVVFDNGNAEEARNVNICERAEITLRPGWVVE
;
A
#
# COMPACT_ATOMS: atom_id res chain seq x y z
N MET A 1 -49.49 3.41 -77.45
CA MET A 1 -49.25 3.44 -78.91
C MET A 1 -47.97 2.64 -79.16
N LEU A 2 -48.10 1.48 -79.81
CA LEU A 2 -47.03 0.73 -80.52
C LEU A 2 -46.45 1.60 -81.66
N PRO A 3 -45.40 1.19 -82.40
CA PRO A 3 -44.27 0.27 -82.14
C PRO A 3 -42.92 0.83 -82.68
N ALA A 4 -41.81 0.11 -82.53
CA ALA A 4 -40.82 -0.05 -83.62
C ALA A 4 -39.74 -1.07 -83.23
N LEU A 5 -39.95 -2.29 -83.71
CA LEU A 5 -38.93 -3.31 -83.92
C LEU A 5 -37.95 -2.82 -85.00
N LEU A 6 -36.64 -2.91 -84.78
CA LEU A 6 -35.69 -3.07 -85.87
C LEU A 6 -34.57 -4.03 -85.45
N ALA A 7 -34.63 -5.23 -86.03
CA ALA A 7 -33.55 -6.21 -85.99
C ALA A 7 -32.49 -5.83 -87.04
N LEU A 8 -31.20 -5.86 -86.68
CA LEU A 8 -30.12 -5.85 -87.66
C LEU A 8 -29.12 -6.97 -87.35
N LEU A 9 -28.84 -7.72 -88.41
CA LEU A 9 -28.01 -8.92 -88.48
C LEU A 9 -26.52 -8.66 -88.17
N LEU A 10 -25.89 -9.73 -87.67
CA LEU A 10 -24.46 -9.88 -87.42
C LEU A 10 -23.58 -9.67 -88.67
N LEU A 11 -22.41 -9.06 -88.45
CA LEU A 11 -21.18 -9.36 -89.18
C LEU A 11 -20.03 -9.52 -88.17
N ALA A 12 -19.57 -10.75 -87.98
CA ALA A 12 -18.36 -11.04 -87.23
C ALA A 12 -17.13 -10.72 -88.09
N VAL A 13 -16.36 -9.73 -87.68
CA VAL A 13 -15.05 -9.40 -88.27
C VAL A 13 -13.98 -10.10 -87.44
N PRO A 14 -13.08 -10.91 -88.02
CA PRO A 14 -11.90 -11.39 -87.31
C PRO A 14 -10.80 -10.33 -87.46
N ALA A 15 -10.33 -9.73 -86.37
CA ALA A 15 -9.12 -8.91 -86.46
C ALA A 15 -8.34 -8.79 -85.14
N ILE A 16 -7.19 -9.48 -85.17
CA ILE A 16 -5.88 -9.04 -84.69
C ILE A 16 -5.69 -8.99 -83.17
N ALA A 17 -5.00 -10.02 -82.67
CA ALA A 17 -4.37 -10.02 -81.36
C ALA A 17 -3.40 -8.83 -81.21
N GLN A 18 -3.66 -7.98 -80.22
CA GLN A 18 -2.74 -6.94 -79.80
C GLN A 18 -1.51 -7.57 -79.14
N PRO A 19 -0.29 -7.09 -79.42
CA PRO A 19 0.89 -7.52 -78.68
C PRO A 19 0.72 -7.11 -77.22
N ALA A 20 0.88 -8.08 -76.31
CA ALA A 20 0.86 -7.87 -74.88
C ALA A 20 1.79 -6.71 -74.50
N GLY A 21 1.20 -5.62 -74.01
CA GLY A 21 1.94 -4.51 -73.44
C GLY A 21 2.82 -5.04 -72.31
N LYS A 22 4.12 -4.74 -72.39
CA LYS A 22 5.06 -4.99 -71.29
C LYS A 22 4.45 -4.43 -69.99
N PRO A 23 4.38 -5.20 -68.90
CA PRO A 23 3.93 -4.67 -67.63
C PRO A 23 4.82 -3.47 -67.27
N ALA A 24 4.17 -2.33 -66.99
CA ALA A 24 4.85 -1.16 -66.47
C ALA A 24 5.64 -1.55 -65.20
N PRO A 25 6.85 -1.00 -65.00
CA PRO A 25 7.59 -1.27 -63.77
C PRO A 25 6.75 -0.78 -62.59
N GLN A 26 6.35 -1.72 -61.74
CA GLN A 26 5.78 -1.41 -60.44
C GLN A 26 6.81 -0.56 -59.69
N GLY A 27 6.46 0.71 -59.45
CA GLY A 27 7.25 1.57 -58.55
C GLY A 27 7.43 0.87 -57.19
N PRO A 28 8.51 1.17 -56.44
CA PRO A 28 8.80 0.46 -55.20
C PRO A 28 7.58 0.54 -54.28
N ALA A 29 7.03 -0.63 -53.94
CA ALA A 29 6.00 -0.77 -52.94
C ALA A 29 6.43 0.03 -51.70
N THR A 30 5.59 0.98 -51.29
CA THR A 30 5.84 1.81 -50.12
C THR A 30 5.84 0.89 -48.90
N GLN A 31 7.02 0.41 -48.51
CA GLN A 31 7.17 -0.64 -47.53
C GLN A 31 6.71 -0.14 -46.17
N ASP A 32 5.64 -0.74 -45.63
CA ASP A 32 5.28 -0.62 -44.23
C ASP A 32 6.45 -1.13 -43.37
N ARG A 33 7.08 -0.22 -42.63
CA ARG A 33 8.31 -0.51 -41.89
C ARG A 33 7.97 -1.03 -40.51
N ASN A 34 8.70 -2.06 -40.12
CA ASN A 34 8.57 -2.69 -38.82
C ASN A 34 9.92 -2.79 -38.14
N LEU A 35 9.96 -2.49 -36.85
CA LEU A 35 11.13 -2.60 -35.99
C LEU A 35 10.83 -3.57 -34.85
N LEU A 36 11.72 -4.53 -34.61
CA LEU A 36 11.57 -5.46 -33.49
C LEU A 36 12.14 -4.80 -32.23
N LEU A 37 11.32 -4.52 -31.23
CA LEU A 37 11.76 -4.08 -29.92
C LEU A 37 11.96 -5.30 -29.01
N ARG A 38 13.16 -5.51 -28.50
CA ARG A 38 13.46 -6.52 -27.48
C ARG A 38 13.75 -5.82 -26.15
N ASN A 39 12.98 -6.16 -25.12
CA ASN A 39 13.23 -5.70 -23.77
C ASN A 39 14.12 -6.73 -23.04
N ASN A 40 15.44 -6.52 -23.04
CA ASN A 40 16.40 -7.27 -22.23
C ASN A 40 16.68 -6.59 -20.88
N SER A 41 15.93 -5.54 -20.52
CA SER A 41 15.99 -4.94 -19.19
C SER A 41 15.14 -5.71 -18.19
N GLN A 42 15.33 -5.41 -16.90
CA GLN A 42 14.50 -5.93 -15.81
C GLN A 42 13.23 -5.10 -15.56
N SER A 43 13.03 -3.97 -16.25
CA SER A 43 11.88 -3.08 -16.07
C SER A 43 10.88 -3.24 -17.21
N VAL A 44 9.59 -3.12 -16.93
CA VAL A 44 8.55 -3.09 -17.98
C VAL A 44 8.72 -1.80 -18.81
N VAL A 45 8.70 -1.92 -20.14
CA VAL A 45 8.65 -0.76 -21.05
C VAL A 45 7.19 -0.40 -21.25
N ARG A 46 6.82 0.82 -20.85
CA ARG A 46 5.44 1.31 -20.94
C ARG A 46 5.17 2.09 -22.21
N GLU A 47 6.11 2.95 -22.61
CA GLU A 47 5.89 3.88 -23.71
C GLU A 47 7.13 3.91 -24.60
N ILE A 48 6.91 4.01 -25.92
CA ILE A 48 7.95 4.16 -26.93
C ILE A 48 7.58 5.30 -27.85
N TYR A 49 8.39 6.34 -27.86
CA TYR A 49 8.24 7.49 -28.74
C TYR A 49 9.31 7.45 -29.82
N LEU A 50 8.92 7.73 -31.06
CA LEU A 50 9.87 8.02 -32.15
C LEU A 50 9.46 9.27 -32.90
N TRP A 51 10.42 10.14 -33.19
CA TRP A 51 10.24 11.34 -33.99
C TRP A 51 11.45 11.60 -34.87
N ASN A 52 11.29 12.41 -35.92
CA ASN A 52 12.39 12.80 -36.80
C ASN A 52 12.84 14.23 -36.49
N PRO A 53 14.12 14.49 -36.21
CA PRO A 53 14.65 15.85 -36.16
C PRO A 53 14.37 16.62 -37.47
N PRO A 54 14.09 17.94 -37.41
CA PRO A 54 14.17 18.82 -36.25
C PRO A 54 12.84 18.94 -35.45
N ALA A 55 11.91 17.99 -35.60
CA ALA A 55 10.66 18.03 -34.84
C ALA A 55 10.97 18.15 -33.34
N ARG A 56 10.43 19.20 -32.71
CA ARG A 56 10.67 19.50 -31.28
C ARG A 56 9.75 18.71 -30.35
N GLU A 57 8.64 18.20 -30.88
CA GLU A 57 7.65 17.45 -30.14
C GLU A 57 7.86 15.95 -30.36
N GLN A 58 7.76 15.20 -29.25
CA GLN A 58 7.76 13.75 -29.29
C GLN A 58 6.52 13.30 -30.08
N GLY A 59 6.71 12.33 -30.99
CA GLY A 59 5.59 11.71 -31.70
C GLY A 59 4.63 11.00 -30.74
N PRO A 60 3.54 10.39 -31.24
CA PRO A 60 2.65 9.60 -30.38
C PRO A 60 3.39 8.36 -29.85
N ASP A 61 2.92 7.86 -28.70
CA ASP A 61 3.35 6.56 -28.19
C ASP A 61 3.04 5.46 -29.20
N ARG A 62 4.03 4.62 -29.46
CA ARG A 62 3.98 3.51 -30.41
C ARG A 62 3.51 2.20 -29.79
N LEU A 63 3.43 2.12 -28.47
CA LEU A 63 2.86 0.95 -27.76
C LEU A 63 1.35 1.10 -27.51
N GLY A 64 0.87 2.33 -27.29
CA GLY A 64 -0.54 2.58 -27.04
C GLY A 64 -0.96 2.05 -25.67
N ALA A 65 -1.81 1.03 -25.64
CA ALA A 65 -2.21 0.36 -24.39
C ALA A 65 -1.31 -0.84 -24.04
N ASP A 66 -0.45 -1.26 -24.97
CA ASP A 66 0.44 -2.40 -24.77
C ASP A 66 1.65 -2.01 -23.90
N VAL A 67 2.26 -3.01 -23.27
CA VAL A 67 3.54 -2.88 -22.55
C VAL A 67 4.47 -4.01 -22.98
N VAL A 68 5.79 -3.79 -22.87
CA VAL A 68 6.79 -4.83 -23.18
C VAL A 68 7.45 -5.30 -21.90
N GLN A 69 7.07 -6.50 -21.47
CA GLN A 69 7.59 -7.16 -20.27
C GLN A 69 9.10 -7.46 -20.38
N PRO A 70 9.82 -7.61 -19.25
CA PRO A 70 11.20 -8.12 -19.25
C PRO A 70 11.35 -9.43 -20.04
N GLY A 71 12.38 -9.51 -20.87
CA GLY A 71 12.65 -10.63 -21.79
C GLY A 71 11.72 -10.69 -23.02
N ALA A 72 10.66 -9.90 -23.07
CA ALA A 72 9.70 -9.94 -24.16
C ALA A 72 10.20 -9.21 -25.41
N THR A 73 9.54 -9.51 -26.53
CA THR A 73 9.78 -8.86 -27.82
C THR A 73 8.46 -8.35 -28.37
N HIS A 74 8.47 -7.14 -28.91
CA HIS A 74 7.30 -6.47 -29.46
C HIS A 74 7.61 -5.91 -30.86
N ARG A 75 6.64 -5.94 -31.77
CA ARG A 75 6.83 -5.46 -33.15
C ARG A 75 6.24 -4.06 -33.31
N LEU A 76 7.11 -3.06 -33.41
CA LEU A 76 6.71 -1.67 -33.64
C LEU A 76 6.42 -1.44 -35.13
N ARG A 77 5.20 -0.99 -35.43
CA ARG A 77 4.80 -0.56 -36.79
C ARG A 77 5.13 0.93 -36.96
N LEU A 78 6.10 1.23 -37.81
CA LEU A 78 6.58 2.59 -38.03
C LEU A 78 5.85 3.28 -39.17
N GLY A 79 5.25 2.52 -40.08
CA GLY A 79 4.61 3.04 -41.29
C GLY A 79 5.64 3.58 -42.28
N VAL A 80 5.21 4.57 -43.06
CA VAL A 80 6.05 5.27 -44.05
C VAL A 80 6.65 6.52 -43.42
N GLY A 81 7.94 6.77 -43.63
CA GLY A 81 8.59 7.91 -42.98
C GLY A 81 10.10 8.04 -43.24
N PRO A 82 10.75 9.02 -42.61
CA PRO A 82 12.20 9.19 -42.66
C PRO A 82 12.94 8.01 -42.01
N CYS A 83 14.21 7.84 -42.37
CA CYS A 83 15.06 6.77 -41.82
C CYS A 83 15.76 7.17 -40.52
N GLN A 84 16.17 8.43 -40.41
CA GLN A 84 16.84 8.93 -39.21
C GLN A 84 15.78 9.39 -38.22
N MET A 85 15.83 8.87 -37.00
CA MET A 85 14.84 9.15 -35.96
C MET A 85 15.56 9.30 -34.62
N GLU A 86 14.92 10.00 -33.69
CA GLU A 86 15.21 9.93 -32.27
C GLU A 86 14.19 9.00 -31.61
N LEU A 87 14.62 8.25 -30.61
CA LEU A 87 13.78 7.36 -29.83
C LEU A 87 13.84 7.71 -28.36
N ARG A 88 12.71 7.67 -27.68
CA ARG A 88 12.61 7.70 -26.22
C ARG A 88 11.78 6.52 -25.74
N ALA A 89 12.37 5.70 -24.88
CA ALA A 89 11.66 4.62 -24.18
C ALA A 89 11.41 5.04 -22.73
N VAL A 90 10.18 4.87 -22.24
CA VAL A 90 9.80 5.12 -20.84
C VAL A 90 9.45 3.80 -20.16
N PHE A 91 9.99 3.59 -18.97
CA PHE A 91 9.84 2.37 -18.19
C PHE A 91 8.83 2.57 -17.05
N GLU A 92 8.42 1.47 -16.42
CA GLU A 92 7.49 1.47 -15.28
C GLU A 92 7.92 2.33 -14.10
N ASP A 93 9.23 2.41 -13.84
CA ASP A 93 9.85 3.21 -12.78
C ASP A 93 9.96 4.71 -13.15
N GLY A 94 9.30 5.15 -14.23
CA GLY A 94 9.35 6.52 -14.73
C GLY A 94 10.68 6.94 -15.35
N SER A 95 11.70 6.07 -15.34
CA SER A 95 12.96 6.34 -16.02
C SER A 95 12.77 6.30 -17.54
N ALA A 96 13.64 6.99 -18.26
CA ALA A 96 13.58 7.02 -19.71
C ALA A 96 14.98 6.94 -20.32
N GLU A 97 15.09 6.25 -21.45
CA GLU A 97 16.30 6.21 -22.27
C GLU A 97 16.03 6.86 -23.62
N THR A 98 16.90 7.81 -23.99
CA THR A 98 16.84 8.46 -25.29
C THR A 98 17.99 7.98 -26.15
N ARG A 99 17.68 7.53 -27.37
CA ARG A 99 18.67 7.15 -28.38
C ARG A 99 18.57 8.12 -29.56
N PRO A 100 19.52 9.06 -29.70
CA PRO A 100 19.53 9.97 -30.82
C PRO A 100 20.01 9.27 -32.10
N ASN A 101 19.59 9.79 -33.25
CA ASN A 101 20.12 9.43 -34.58
C ASN A 101 20.09 7.92 -34.90
N ILE A 102 19.01 7.23 -34.54
CA ILE A 102 18.82 5.84 -34.93
C ILE A 102 18.39 5.76 -36.40
N ASN A 103 19.02 4.89 -37.17
CA ASN A 103 18.62 4.62 -38.56
C ASN A 103 17.65 3.45 -38.62
N VAL A 104 16.34 3.72 -38.59
CA VAL A 104 15.28 2.70 -38.59
C VAL A 104 15.13 1.97 -39.94
N CYS A 105 15.83 2.41 -40.99
CA CYS A 105 15.82 1.72 -42.28
C CYS A 105 16.82 0.55 -42.33
N THR A 106 17.90 0.63 -41.56
CA THR A 106 18.91 -0.43 -41.45
C THR A 106 18.79 -1.20 -40.14
N LEU A 107 18.31 -0.55 -39.07
CA LEU A 107 18.06 -1.19 -37.78
C LEU A 107 16.87 -2.15 -37.88
N ARG A 108 17.11 -3.44 -37.64
CA ARG A 108 16.07 -4.48 -37.64
C ARG A 108 15.53 -4.76 -36.25
N GLU A 109 16.37 -4.63 -35.24
CA GLU A 109 16.07 -4.91 -33.86
C GLU A 109 16.62 -3.80 -32.97
N LEU A 110 15.78 -3.30 -32.08
CA LEU A 110 16.11 -2.37 -31.02
C LEU A 110 16.12 -3.14 -29.71
N VAL A 111 17.30 -3.30 -29.11
CA VAL A 111 17.44 -3.94 -27.81
C VAL A 111 17.54 -2.87 -26.73
N LEU A 112 16.61 -2.88 -25.76
CA LEU A 112 16.70 -2.10 -24.53
C LEU A 112 17.25 -3.02 -23.43
N ASP A 113 18.26 -2.57 -22.68
CA ASP A 113 18.92 -3.37 -21.64
C ASP A 113 19.44 -2.49 -20.50
N ASP A 114 19.98 -3.10 -19.45
CA ASP A 114 20.38 -2.39 -18.22
C ASP A 114 21.84 -1.93 -18.20
N ARG A 115 22.58 -2.01 -19.31
CA ARG A 115 24.02 -1.70 -19.33
C ARG A 115 24.34 -0.25 -18.92
N ASN A 116 23.41 0.68 -19.18
CA ASN A 116 23.54 2.09 -18.83
C ASN A 116 22.68 2.47 -17.62
N THR A 117 22.55 1.56 -16.66
CA THR A 117 21.83 1.81 -15.41
C THR A 117 22.79 1.82 -14.23
N ARG A 118 22.48 2.68 -13.25
CA ARG A 118 23.15 2.68 -11.95
C ARG A 118 22.20 2.09 -10.91
N ALA A 119 22.58 0.97 -10.31
CA ALA A 119 21.84 0.41 -9.19
C ALA A 119 22.05 1.29 -7.95
N VAL A 120 20.95 1.57 -7.24
CA VAL A 120 20.96 2.30 -5.96
C VAL A 120 20.10 1.52 -4.98
N GLU A 121 20.67 1.19 -3.83
CA GLU A 121 19.95 0.52 -2.75
C GLU A 121 19.12 1.55 -1.96
N VAL A 122 17.82 1.36 -1.86
CA VAL A 122 16.93 2.21 -1.05
C VAL A 122 16.48 1.42 0.16
N VAL A 123 16.86 1.90 1.34
CA VAL A 123 16.63 1.21 2.62
C VAL A 123 15.60 1.95 3.43
N ASN A 124 14.52 1.26 3.78
CA ASN A 124 13.44 1.78 4.59
C ASN A 124 13.56 1.27 6.03
N ASN A 125 14.37 1.94 6.87
CA ASN A 125 14.44 1.64 8.31
C ASN A 125 13.30 2.29 9.11
N THR A 126 12.14 2.48 8.49
CA THR A 126 10.91 2.82 9.20
C THR A 126 10.04 1.57 9.39
N ASP A 127 8.89 1.75 10.00
CA ASP A 127 7.82 0.78 10.14
C ASP A 127 6.59 1.13 9.29
N VAL A 128 6.76 2.06 8.34
CA VAL A 128 5.73 2.51 7.42
C VAL A 128 6.19 2.22 6.00
N GLU A 129 5.28 1.77 5.15
CA GLU A 129 5.57 1.55 3.73
C GLU A 129 5.95 2.87 3.04
N LEU A 130 7.07 2.85 2.32
CA LEU A 130 7.51 3.91 1.42
C LEU A 130 6.83 3.69 0.07
N THR A 131 6.00 4.64 -0.36
CA THR A 131 5.15 4.51 -1.55
C THR A 131 5.67 5.29 -2.75
N GLN A 132 6.46 6.35 -2.53
CA GLN A 132 7.08 7.12 -3.61
C GLN A 132 8.49 7.56 -3.23
N LEU A 133 9.37 7.63 -4.22
CA LEU A 133 10.73 8.15 -4.05
C LEU A 133 11.05 9.11 -5.18
N PHE A 134 11.25 10.38 -4.85
CA PHE A 134 11.67 11.39 -5.81
C PHE A 134 13.16 11.69 -5.63
N LEU A 135 13.91 11.69 -6.73
CA LEU A 135 15.29 12.15 -6.75
C LEU A 135 15.36 13.46 -7.54
N ALA A 136 15.38 14.58 -6.81
CA ALA A 136 15.40 15.91 -7.38
C ALA A 136 16.83 16.43 -7.54
N ARG A 137 17.02 17.27 -8.56
CA ARG A 137 18.23 18.06 -8.77
C ARG A 137 17.94 19.52 -8.37
N PRO A 138 18.98 20.34 -8.14
CA PRO A 138 18.77 21.77 -7.91
C PRO A 138 17.92 22.39 -9.03
N ASN A 139 16.77 22.96 -8.65
CA ASN A 139 15.78 23.58 -9.56
C ASN A 139 15.13 22.64 -10.58
N GLN A 140 15.23 21.32 -10.41
CA GLN A 140 14.59 20.36 -11.30
C GLN A 140 14.00 19.19 -10.51
N PRO A 141 12.67 19.12 -10.33
CA PRO A 141 12.04 17.97 -9.70
C PRO A 141 12.28 16.72 -10.55
N GLY A 142 12.58 15.61 -9.88
CA GLY A 142 12.67 14.31 -10.54
C GLY A 142 11.32 13.59 -10.57
N PRO A 143 11.15 12.60 -11.46
CA PRO A 143 10.00 11.71 -11.41
C PRO A 143 10.07 10.79 -10.18
N ASP A 144 8.93 10.17 -9.86
CA ASP A 144 8.89 9.05 -8.93
C ASP A 144 9.71 7.88 -9.49
N ARG A 145 10.62 7.36 -8.68
CA ARG A 145 11.56 6.27 -9.02
C ARG A 145 11.08 4.90 -8.57
N LEU A 146 9.97 4.81 -7.81
CA LEU A 146 9.36 3.53 -7.46
C LEU A 146 8.31 3.08 -8.48
N GLY A 147 7.66 4.04 -9.15
CA GLY A 147 6.59 3.74 -10.09
C GLY A 147 5.39 3.11 -9.37
N ALA A 148 5.05 1.86 -9.70
CA ALA A 148 4.01 1.10 -9.00
C ALA A 148 4.54 0.28 -7.80
N ALA A 149 5.87 0.20 -7.63
CA ALA A 149 6.47 -0.53 -6.53
C ALA A 149 6.35 0.25 -5.21
N THR A 150 6.39 -0.47 -4.10
CA THR A 150 6.51 0.10 -2.75
C THR A 150 7.66 -0.60 -2.01
N ILE A 151 8.18 0.05 -0.97
CA ILE A 151 9.19 -0.55 -0.08
C ILE A 151 8.56 -0.68 1.31
N PRO A 152 8.17 -1.90 1.73
CA PRO A 152 7.65 -2.13 3.07
C PRO A 152 8.57 -1.59 4.17
N GLY A 153 8.00 -1.30 5.34
CA GLY A 153 8.80 -0.92 6.50
C GLY A 153 9.80 -2.03 6.84
N SER A 154 11.03 -1.66 7.18
CA SER A 154 12.15 -2.57 7.45
C SER A 154 12.63 -3.40 6.26
N ASP A 155 12.31 -2.96 5.05
CA ASP A 155 12.70 -3.61 3.81
C ASP A 155 13.66 -2.74 2.98
N THR A 156 14.14 -3.29 1.88
CA THR A 156 15.08 -2.64 0.96
C THR A 156 14.74 -2.98 -0.48
N LEU A 157 14.89 -2.01 -1.38
CA LEU A 157 14.72 -2.20 -2.82
C LEU A 157 15.90 -1.62 -3.59
N ASN A 158 16.37 -2.36 -4.59
CA ASN A 158 17.35 -1.86 -5.55
C ASN A 158 16.64 -1.20 -6.72
N ILE A 159 16.71 0.13 -6.80
CA ILE A 159 16.24 0.90 -7.96
C ILE A 159 17.35 1.01 -8.99
N ARG A 160 16.97 1.24 -10.25
CA ARG A 160 17.91 1.41 -11.36
C ARG A 160 17.73 2.79 -11.98
N LEU A 161 18.78 3.60 -11.89
CA LEU A 161 18.79 4.93 -12.49
C LEU A 161 19.36 4.84 -13.90
N ARG A 162 18.47 4.83 -14.88
CA ARG A 162 18.79 4.73 -16.31
C ARG A 162 19.21 6.07 -16.88
N GLY A 163 20.34 6.10 -17.58
CA GLY A 163 20.82 7.30 -18.27
C GLY A 163 21.20 8.46 -17.34
N GLU A 164 21.34 8.17 -16.04
CA GLU A 164 21.65 9.19 -15.04
C GLU A 164 23.16 9.43 -14.99
N THR A 165 23.57 10.63 -15.41
CA THR A 165 24.98 11.06 -15.43
C THR A 165 25.35 11.83 -14.16
N GLU A 166 24.37 12.41 -13.47
CA GLU A 166 24.58 13.17 -12.26
C GLU A 166 24.71 12.25 -11.04
N CYS A 167 25.37 12.77 -10.00
CA CYS A 167 25.62 12.04 -8.76
C CYS A 167 24.90 12.64 -7.55
N ALA A 168 24.63 13.94 -7.57
CA ALA A 168 24.13 14.68 -6.42
C ALA A 168 22.61 14.90 -6.54
N PHE A 169 21.88 14.49 -5.52
CA PHE A 169 20.43 14.55 -5.47
C PHE A 169 19.94 15.02 -4.10
N GLU A 170 18.76 15.62 -4.09
CA GLU A 170 17.87 15.60 -2.93
C GLU A 170 16.94 14.39 -3.09
N ALA A 171 16.89 13.50 -2.10
CA ALA A 171 15.98 12.36 -2.12
C ALA A 171 14.80 12.61 -1.18
N ARG A 172 13.59 12.61 -1.74
CA ARG A 172 12.34 12.80 -0.99
C ARG A 172 11.51 11.51 -1.02
N ALA A 173 11.33 10.93 0.16
CA ALA A 173 10.50 9.77 0.40
C ALA A 173 9.08 10.21 0.80
N VAL A 174 8.06 9.60 0.20
CA VAL A 174 6.66 9.73 0.63
C VAL A 174 6.19 8.39 1.14
N PHE A 175 5.82 8.35 2.41
CA PHE A 175 5.32 7.16 3.08
C PHE A 175 3.78 7.10 3.03
N ARG A 176 3.24 5.90 3.22
CA ARG A 176 1.80 5.70 3.41
C ARG A 176 1.27 6.63 4.50
N GLY A 177 0.16 7.32 4.21
CA GLY A 177 -0.37 8.38 5.08
C GLY A 177 0.22 9.77 4.81
N SER A 178 0.95 9.95 3.69
CA SER A 178 1.49 11.23 3.20
C SER A 178 2.50 11.91 4.13
N ARG A 179 3.17 11.13 4.98
CA ARG A 179 4.36 11.61 5.69
C ARG A 179 5.52 11.67 4.71
N GLU A 180 6.28 12.75 4.75
CA GLU A 180 7.46 12.92 3.89
C GLU A 180 8.75 12.96 4.72
N GLU A 181 9.83 12.45 4.14
CA GLU A 181 11.18 12.58 4.68
C GLU A 181 12.14 12.95 3.55
N VAL A 182 13.02 13.92 3.82
CA VAL A 182 14.00 14.42 2.84
C VAL A 182 15.41 14.08 3.30
N ARG A 183 16.23 13.62 2.36
CA ARG A 183 17.68 13.50 2.49
C ARG A 183 18.32 14.51 1.56
N GLN A 184 18.97 15.50 2.16
CA GLN A 184 19.79 16.46 1.46
C GLN A 184 21.14 15.81 1.10
N ASP A 185 21.78 16.31 0.05
CA ASP A 185 23.16 15.97 -0.33
C ASP A 185 23.43 14.47 -0.56
N VAL A 186 22.47 13.75 -1.15
CA VAL A 186 22.66 12.34 -1.54
C VAL A 186 23.65 12.27 -2.71
N ASN A 187 24.80 11.61 -2.50
CA ASN A 187 25.75 11.32 -3.55
C ASN A 187 25.77 9.82 -3.90
N ILE A 188 25.03 9.44 -4.94
CA ILE A 188 24.88 8.04 -5.37
C ILE A 188 26.12 7.46 -6.06
N CYS A 189 27.09 8.30 -6.43
CA CYS A 189 28.32 7.85 -7.07
C CYS A 189 29.37 7.42 -6.05
N THR A 190 29.43 8.11 -4.91
CA THR A 190 30.28 7.70 -3.79
C THR A 190 29.59 6.67 -2.91
N THR A 191 28.26 6.78 -2.75
CA THR A 191 27.46 5.91 -1.90
C THR A 191 26.16 5.57 -2.62
N PRO A 192 26.10 4.46 -3.38
CA PRO A 192 24.90 4.05 -4.13
C PRO A 192 23.83 3.47 -3.20
N ARG A 193 23.53 4.17 -2.10
CA ARG A 193 22.61 3.76 -1.04
C ARG A 193 21.93 4.97 -0.44
N ILE A 194 20.61 4.92 -0.33
CA ILE A 194 19.76 5.94 0.28
C ILE A 194 19.03 5.31 1.45
N VAL A 195 19.11 5.92 2.63
CA VAL A 195 18.56 5.36 3.87
C VAL A 195 17.53 6.31 4.46
N PHE A 196 16.34 5.80 4.71
CA PHE A 196 15.29 6.48 5.44
C PHE A 196 15.04 5.82 6.80
N GLY A 197 14.53 6.59 7.77
CA GLY A 197 14.40 6.14 9.15
C GLY A 197 15.73 5.93 9.88
N ASP A 198 15.65 5.26 11.03
CA ASP A 198 16.78 5.00 11.93
C ASP A 198 16.85 3.50 12.26
N ALA A 199 17.92 2.85 11.81
CA ALA A 199 18.14 1.42 12.02
C ALA A 199 18.41 1.05 13.49
N THR A 200 18.80 2.02 14.32
CA THR A 200 19.07 1.80 15.74
C THR A 200 17.80 1.64 16.56
N ILE A 201 16.65 2.12 16.04
CA ILE A 201 15.35 1.91 16.66
C ILE A 201 14.92 0.46 16.41
N PRO A 202 14.72 -0.34 17.47
CA PRO A 202 14.43 -1.76 17.33
C PRO A 202 13.07 -1.99 16.68
N LEU A 203 13.02 -2.99 15.80
CA LEU A 203 11.77 -3.53 15.28
C LEU A 203 11.13 -4.41 16.36
N ARG A 204 9.88 -4.13 16.68
CA ARG A 204 9.04 -4.91 17.60
C ARG A 204 7.97 -5.61 16.79
N GLU A 205 7.75 -6.88 17.10
CA GLU A 205 6.71 -7.69 16.49
C GLU A 205 5.74 -8.14 17.57
N VAL A 206 4.44 -7.88 17.35
CA VAL A 206 3.38 -8.24 18.29
C VAL A 206 2.18 -8.79 17.54
N ASN A 207 1.66 -9.93 17.99
CA ASN A 207 0.47 -10.51 17.39
C ASN A 207 -0.79 -9.79 17.89
N ILE A 208 -1.57 -9.26 16.96
CA ILE A 208 -2.85 -8.64 17.23
C ILE A 208 -3.94 -9.64 16.85
N THR A 209 -4.78 -10.03 17.80
CA THR A 209 -5.84 -11.02 17.55
C THR A 209 -7.21 -10.41 17.74
N ASN A 210 -8.07 -10.54 16.74
CA ASN A 210 -9.46 -10.13 16.83
C ASN A 210 -10.32 -11.30 17.30
N ARG A 211 -10.63 -11.39 18.60
CA ARG A 211 -11.61 -12.34 19.16
C ARG A 211 -13.01 -11.75 19.29
N THR A 212 -13.23 -10.53 18.79
CA THR A 212 -14.58 -9.95 18.74
C THR A 212 -15.42 -10.62 17.65
N SER A 213 -16.72 -10.38 17.64
CA SER A 213 -17.62 -10.78 16.55
C SER A 213 -17.65 -9.79 15.37
N ARG A 214 -16.85 -8.71 15.43
CA ARG A 214 -16.83 -7.62 14.45
C ARG A 214 -15.55 -7.69 13.63
N VAL A 215 -15.62 -7.31 12.36
CA VAL A 215 -14.40 -7.12 11.54
C VAL A 215 -13.65 -5.90 12.05
N LEU A 216 -12.38 -6.06 12.39
CA LEU A 216 -11.47 -4.95 12.72
C LEU A 216 -10.90 -4.42 11.39
N ARG A 217 -11.22 -3.17 11.08
CA ARG A 217 -10.96 -2.57 9.77
C ARG A 217 -9.71 -1.69 9.77
N GLU A 218 -9.44 -1.02 10.88
CA GLU A 218 -8.26 -0.17 11.02
C GLU A 218 -7.60 -0.43 12.38
N LEU A 219 -6.28 -0.40 12.40
CA LEU A 219 -5.47 -0.51 13.60
C LEU A 219 -4.44 0.62 13.61
N TYR A 220 -4.41 1.38 14.69
CA TYR A 220 -3.40 2.41 14.92
C TYR A 220 -2.57 2.08 16.14
N ALA A 221 -1.27 2.37 16.06
CA ALA A 221 -0.33 2.18 17.15
C ALA A 221 0.74 3.28 17.12
N THR A 222 0.90 4.01 18.22
CA THR A 222 1.81 5.15 18.34
C THR A 222 2.44 5.25 19.73
N ALA A 223 3.65 5.78 19.80
CA ALA A 223 4.34 6.08 21.04
C ALA A 223 4.00 7.52 21.47
N GLY A 224 3.57 7.69 22.72
CA GLY A 224 3.27 9.02 23.28
C GLY A 224 1.96 9.63 22.77
N PRO A 225 1.67 10.89 23.16
CA PRO A 225 0.34 11.50 23.04
C PRO A 225 0.01 12.09 21.67
N GLY A 226 0.93 12.03 20.69
CA GLY A 226 0.75 12.64 19.36
C GLY A 226 -0.34 11.99 18.50
N GLU A 227 -0.42 12.42 17.24
CA GLU A 227 -1.33 11.84 16.25
C GLU A 227 -1.13 10.32 16.08
N TRP A 228 -2.21 9.60 15.76
CA TRP A 228 -2.22 8.14 15.61
C TRP A 228 -1.36 7.60 14.46
N GLY A 229 -1.06 8.45 13.47
CA GLY A 229 -0.39 8.05 12.24
C GLY A 229 -1.32 7.29 11.28
N GLY A 230 -0.73 6.59 10.31
CA GLY A 230 -1.46 5.80 9.33
C GLY A 230 -1.95 4.46 9.87
N ASP A 231 -3.02 3.94 9.28
CA ASP A 231 -3.53 2.59 9.56
C ASP A 231 -2.46 1.52 9.27
N ARG A 232 -2.25 0.67 10.27
CA ARG A 232 -1.27 -0.42 10.27
C ARG A 232 -1.76 -1.66 9.52
N LEU A 233 -3.07 -1.83 9.31
CA LEU A 233 -3.61 -2.92 8.49
C LEU A 233 -3.52 -2.62 6.98
N GLY A 234 -3.60 -1.35 6.60
CA GLY A 234 -3.55 -0.92 5.22
C GLY A 234 -4.80 -1.30 4.46
N ALA A 235 -4.66 -2.05 3.36
CA ALA A 235 -5.81 -2.58 2.62
C ALA A 235 -6.42 -3.85 3.26
N THR A 236 -5.77 -4.40 4.29
CA THR A 236 -6.19 -5.64 4.95
C THR A 236 -7.27 -5.34 5.99
N VAL A 237 -8.15 -6.30 6.24
CA VAL A 237 -9.06 -6.29 7.40
C VAL A 237 -8.86 -7.56 8.20
N LEU A 238 -9.12 -7.50 9.50
CA LEU A 238 -8.99 -8.64 10.41
C LEU A 238 -10.37 -9.14 10.82
N ASN A 239 -10.81 -10.24 10.23
CA ASN A 239 -12.08 -10.88 10.56
C ASN A 239 -12.05 -11.50 11.98
N PRO A 240 -13.23 -11.78 12.57
CA PRO A 240 -13.33 -12.55 13.81
C PRO A 240 -12.48 -13.84 13.78
N GLY A 241 -11.70 -14.05 14.84
CA GLY A 241 -10.78 -15.17 15.02
C GLY A 241 -9.42 -15.02 14.34
N GLN A 242 -9.20 -13.99 13.50
CA GLN A 242 -7.93 -13.82 12.79
C GLN A 242 -6.89 -13.05 13.62
N SER A 243 -5.62 -13.26 13.27
CA SER A 243 -4.48 -12.56 13.84
C SER A 243 -3.65 -11.84 12.78
N PHE A 244 -3.08 -10.70 13.15
CA PHE A 244 -2.21 -9.86 12.35
C PHE A 244 -0.89 -9.64 13.10
N LEU A 245 0.24 -9.85 12.43
CA LEU A 245 1.56 -9.56 13.00
C LEU A 245 1.88 -8.09 12.81
N LEU A 246 1.66 -7.28 13.84
CA LEU A 246 2.03 -5.87 13.85
C LEU A 246 3.55 -5.76 13.97
N ARG A 247 4.14 -5.05 13.00
CA ARG A 247 5.55 -4.66 12.98
C ARG A 247 5.65 -3.16 13.23
N ILE A 248 6.33 -2.77 14.30
CA ILE A 248 6.45 -1.37 14.72
C ILE A 248 7.88 -1.09 15.17
N ARG A 249 8.47 0.02 14.70
CA ARG A 249 9.79 0.47 15.15
C ARG A 249 9.59 1.47 16.27
N ASN A 250 9.96 1.05 17.49
CA ASN A 250 9.78 1.89 18.67
C ASN A 250 10.86 1.61 19.70
N ALA A 251 11.44 2.68 20.24
CA ALA A 251 12.36 2.61 21.37
C ALA A 251 11.60 2.28 22.67
N ALA A 252 10.37 2.79 22.83
CA ALA A 252 9.54 2.54 24.00
C ALA A 252 8.86 1.17 23.92
N CYS A 253 8.63 0.57 25.10
CA CYS A 253 7.91 -0.69 25.25
C CYS A 253 6.40 -0.51 25.45
N ARG A 254 5.97 0.69 25.83
CA ARG A 254 4.57 1.05 25.97
C ARG A 254 4.10 1.89 24.81
N VAL A 255 2.98 1.49 24.22
CA VAL A 255 2.32 2.22 23.14
C VAL A 255 0.84 2.36 23.43
N ARG A 256 0.23 3.36 22.80
CA ARG A 256 -1.21 3.43 22.69
C ARG A 256 -1.65 2.67 21.45
N MET A 257 -2.80 2.01 21.51
CA MET A 257 -3.43 1.35 20.37
C MET A 257 -4.88 1.80 20.21
N ARG A 258 -5.33 1.92 18.97
CA ARG A 258 -6.72 2.17 18.62
C ARG A 258 -7.17 1.19 17.56
N ALA A 259 -8.21 0.41 17.84
CA ALA A 259 -8.82 -0.52 16.90
C ALA A 259 -10.19 0.03 16.47
N VAL A 260 -10.40 0.22 15.17
CA VAL A 260 -11.68 0.66 14.60
C VAL A 260 -12.35 -0.50 13.91
N PHE A 261 -13.58 -0.80 14.31
CA PHE A 261 -14.37 -1.91 13.78
C PHE A 261 -15.27 -1.48 12.61
N ALA A 262 -15.86 -2.45 11.92
CA ALA A 262 -16.74 -2.23 10.77
C ALA A 262 -18.02 -1.43 11.09
N ASP A 263 -18.43 -1.37 12.36
CA ASP A 263 -19.55 -0.56 12.86
C ASP A 263 -19.12 0.89 13.20
N ASN A 264 -17.89 1.27 12.90
CA ASN A 264 -17.24 2.54 13.25
C ASN A 264 -17.04 2.77 14.76
N GLN A 265 -17.29 1.78 15.61
CA GLN A 265 -16.88 1.84 17.01
C GLN A 265 -15.37 1.68 17.10
N ALA A 266 -14.75 2.38 18.04
CA ALA A 266 -13.33 2.29 18.31
C ALA A 266 -13.08 1.82 19.75
N GLU A 267 -12.10 0.94 19.92
CA GLU A 267 -11.53 0.58 21.21
C GLU A 267 -10.13 1.18 21.29
N GLU A 268 -9.83 1.91 22.36
CA GLU A 268 -8.52 2.52 22.59
C GLU A 268 -7.89 1.95 23.86
N ARG A 269 -6.61 1.60 23.79
CA ARG A 269 -5.80 1.14 24.92
C ARG A 269 -4.61 2.07 25.06
N GLN A 270 -4.42 2.64 26.25
CA GLN A 270 -3.40 3.65 26.48
C GLN A 270 -2.04 3.06 26.87
N ASP A 271 -2.01 1.85 27.44
CA ASP A 271 -0.78 1.21 27.91
C ASP A 271 -0.69 -0.24 27.40
N VAL A 272 -0.17 -0.42 26.19
CA VAL A 272 0.06 -1.73 25.60
C VAL A 272 1.56 -2.04 25.59
N GLU A 273 1.95 -3.12 26.26
CA GLU A 273 3.31 -3.66 26.26
C GLU A 273 3.61 -4.42 24.96
N ILE A 274 4.67 -4.02 24.25
CA ILE A 274 5.04 -4.60 22.95
C ILE A 274 6.45 -5.20 22.91
N CYS A 275 7.23 -5.11 23.99
CA CYS A 275 8.58 -5.68 24.06
C CYS A 275 8.60 -7.15 24.47
N THR A 276 7.56 -7.65 25.14
CA THR A 276 7.47 -9.05 25.57
C THR A 276 7.06 -9.99 24.42
N GLY A 277 6.48 -9.45 23.34
CA GLY A 277 5.90 -10.23 22.25
C GLY A 277 4.57 -10.91 22.60
N GLU A 278 4.00 -10.60 23.77
CA GLU A 278 2.69 -11.11 24.17
C GLU A 278 1.61 -10.62 23.20
N ALA A 279 0.70 -11.51 22.82
CA ALA A 279 -0.35 -11.16 21.87
C ALA A 279 -1.33 -10.16 22.48
N VAL A 280 -1.63 -9.09 21.74
CA VAL A 280 -2.70 -8.15 22.08
C VAL A 280 -4.00 -8.72 21.52
N ILE A 281 -4.97 -8.92 22.41
CA ILE A 281 -6.22 -9.58 22.08
C ILE A 281 -7.38 -8.60 22.27
N PHE A 282 -8.06 -8.27 21.17
CA PHE A 282 -9.33 -7.54 21.19
C PHE A 282 -10.46 -8.57 21.37
N SER A 283 -11.17 -8.51 22.48
CA SER A 283 -12.27 -9.44 22.81
C SER A 283 -13.53 -8.62 23.12
N PRO A 284 -14.74 -9.20 23.00
CA PRO A 284 -15.94 -8.53 23.47
C PRO A 284 -15.79 -8.22 24.96
N ALA A 285 -16.15 -7.00 25.36
CA ALA A 285 -16.30 -6.66 26.78
C ALA A 285 -17.21 -7.70 27.44
N ARG A 286 -16.68 -8.39 28.44
CA ARG A 286 -17.44 -9.28 29.30
C ARG A 286 -18.32 -8.43 30.18
N ARG A 287 -19.57 -8.86 30.35
CA ARG A 287 -20.56 -8.10 31.10
C ARG A 287 -20.86 -8.80 32.41
N LEU A 288 -20.84 -8.03 33.48
CA LEU A 288 -21.23 -8.45 34.81
C LEU A 288 -22.34 -7.52 35.30
N THR A 289 -23.46 -8.10 35.70
CA THR A 289 -24.57 -7.36 36.31
C THR A 289 -24.37 -7.32 37.82
N LEU A 290 -24.28 -6.12 38.38
CA LEU A 290 -24.29 -5.89 39.82
C LEU A 290 -25.69 -5.53 40.27
N VAL A 291 -26.22 -6.28 41.24
CA VAL A 291 -27.49 -5.96 41.91
C VAL A 291 -27.18 -5.37 43.26
N HIS A 292 -27.49 -4.09 43.46
CA HIS A 292 -27.21 -3.44 44.72
C HIS A 292 -28.26 -3.82 45.78
N ALA A 293 -27.91 -4.68 46.73
CA ALA A 293 -28.75 -5.06 47.86
C ALA A 293 -28.06 -4.78 49.20
N HIS A 294 -27.14 -3.81 49.20
CA HIS A 294 -26.34 -3.41 50.35
C HIS A 294 -26.90 -2.09 50.90
N GLY A 295 -26.91 -1.90 52.22
CA GLY A 295 -27.55 -0.75 52.86
C GLY A 295 -26.84 0.60 52.66
N ARG A 296 -25.67 0.61 52.01
CA ARG A 296 -24.87 1.82 51.74
C ARG A 296 -24.64 2.02 50.26
N PRO A 297 -24.74 3.25 49.71
CA PRO A 297 -24.51 3.51 48.30
C PRO A 297 -23.13 3.07 47.82
N VAL A 298 -23.11 2.47 46.63
CA VAL A 298 -21.86 2.14 45.93
C VAL A 298 -21.39 3.36 45.15
N ARG A 299 -20.16 3.81 45.42
CA ARG A 299 -19.56 4.99 44.79
C ARG A 299 -18.64 4.62 43.63
N GLU A 300 -17.84 3.57 43.79
CA GLU A 300 -16.89 3.13 42.77
C GLU A 300 -16.94 1.61 42.62
N VAL A 301 -16.72 1.14 41.40
CA VAL A 301 -16.60 -0.28 41.07
C VAL A 301 -15.41 -0.46 40.14
N TYR A 302 -14.59 -1.46 40.44
CA TYR A 302 -13.42 -1.83 39.66
C TYR A 302 -13.47 -3.31 39.33
N LEU A 303 -13.08 -3.68 38.11
CA LEU A 303 -13.05 -5.07 37.64
C LEU A 303 -11.76 -5.29 36.86
N SER A 304 -10.79 -5.98 37.46
CA SER A 304 -9.45 -6.22 36.91
C SER A 304 -9.19 -7.70 36.63
N ALA A 305 -8.12 -8.00 35.90
CA ALA A 305 -7.66 -9.39 35.75
C ALA A 305 -7.13 -9.93 37.09
N VAL A 306 -7.16 -11.25 37.27
CA VAL A 306 -6.61 -11.88 38.47
C VAL A 306 -5.14 -11.51 38.67
N GLN A 307 -4.78 -11.18 39.91
CA GLN A 307 -3.42 -10.82 40.33
C GLN A 307 -2.87 -9.50 39.77
N GLU A 308 -3.69 -8.65 39.13
CA GLU A 308 -3.27 -7.27 38.85
C GLU A 308 -3.12 -6.46 40.14
N ALA A 309 -2.02 -5.70 40.22
CA ALA A 309 -1.75 -4.80 41.34
C ALA A 309 -2.54 -3.47 41.23
N ASP A 310 -2.88 -3.06 40.01
CA ASP A 310 -3.72 -1.90 39.74
C ASP A 310 -5.16 -2.38 39.45
N TRP A 311 -6.15 -1.65 39.95
CA TRP A 311 -7.56 -1.96 39.73
C TRP A 311 -8.13 -1.31 38.47
N GLY A 312 -7.40 -0.36 37.88
CA GLY A 312 -7.84 0.39 36.71
C GLY A 312 -8.85 1.50 37.03
N GLU A 313 -9.63 1.89 36.03
CA GLU A 313 -10.59 2.99 36.15
C GLU A 313 -11.90 2.59 36.85
N ASN A 314 -12.57 3.56 37.48
CA ASN A 314 -13.89 3.36 38.06
C ASN A 314 -14.97 3.20 36.97
N LEU A 315 -15.62 2.04 36.98
CA LEU A 315 -16.63 1.64 35.99
C LEU A 315 -18.01 2.29 36.18
N LEU A 316 -18.26 3.00 37.29
CA LEU A 316 -19.53 3.70 37.54
C LEU A 316 -19.55 5.16 37.07
N GLY A 317 -18.38 5.73 36.76
CA GLY A 317 -18.26 7.16 36.50
C GLY A 317 -18.83 8.00 37.66
N ALA A 318 -19.66 9.00 37.35
CA ALA A 318 -20.19 9.95 38.33
C ALA A 318 -21.49 9.51 39.04
N ARG A 319 -22.11 8.39 38.64
CA ARG A 319 -23.45 8.00 39.14
C ARG A 319 -23.39 6.74 40.02
N PRO A 320 -23.67 6.87 41.32
CA PRO A 320 -23.82 5.73 42.23
C PRO A 320 -24.92 4.75 41.79
N ILE A 321 -24.83 3.49 42.23
CA ILE A 321 -25.88 2.49 42.06
C ILE A 321 -26.92 2.65 43.18
N ALA A 322 -28.20 2.85 42.83
CA ALA A 322 -29.28 2.98 43.81
C ALA A 322 -29.67 1.61 44.40
N LEU A 323 -30.28 1.60 45.59
CA LEU A 323 -30.72 0.35 46.24
C LEU A 323 -31.73 -0.39 45.37
N GLY A 324 -31.49 -1.68 45.14
CA GLY A 324 -32.27 -2.54 44.25
C GLY A 324 -31.97 -2.36 42.76
N GLU A 325 -31.12 -1.39 42.38
CA GLU A 325 -30.75 -1.15 40.99
C GLU A 325 -29.84 -2.28 40.48
N ARG A 326 -30.08 -2.66 39.22
CA ARG A 326 -29.18 -3.49 38.43
C ARG A 326 -28.27 -2.60 37.60
N ARG A 327 -26.96 -2.79 37.72
CA ARG A 327 -25.97 -2.07 36.92
C ARG A 327 -25.11 -3.07 36.15
N GLU A 328 -25.13 -2.97 34.84
CA GLU A 328 -24.20 -3.70 33.98
C GLU A 328 -22.86 -2.95 33.95
N ILE A 329 -21.78 -3.68 34.19
CA ILE A 329 -20.40 -3.22 34.04
C ILE A 329 -19.68 -4.11 33.02
N GLY A 330 -18.74 -3.52 32.27
CA GLY A 330 -17.93 -4.20 31.28
C GLY A 330 -16.50 -4.42 31.76
N SER A 331 -15.87 -5.53 31.37
CA SER A 331 -14.43 -5.71 31.46
C SER A 331 -13.89 -6.41 30.22
N ASP A 332 -12.74 -5.96 29.73
CA ASP A 332 -12.04 -6.58 28.62
C ASP A 332 -11.12 -7.74 29.07
N SER A 333 -11.16 -8.07 30.37
CA SER A 333 -10.40 -9.16 30.98
C SER A 333 -10.94 -10.56 30.61
N GLY A 334 -10.19 -11.58 31.00
CA GLY A 334 -10.58 -12.98 30.83
C GLY A 334 -11.82 -13.36 31.66
N CYS A 335 -12.19 -14.65 31.66
CA CYS A 335 -13.33 -15.10 32.46
C CYS A 335 -13.09 -15.00 33.97
N GLN A 336 -11.84 -15.01 34.42
CA GLN A 336 -11.47 -14.84 35.82
C GLN A 336 -11.09 -13.39 36.08
N ALA A 337 -11.74 -12.77 37.05
CA ALA A 337 -11.54 -11.37 37.39
C ALA A 337 -11.59 -11.12 38.89
N ASP A 338 -10.93 -10.06 39.34
CA ASP A 338 -11.06 -9.52 40.68
C ASP A 338 -12.03 -8.34 40.64
N LEU A 339 -13.01 -8.30 41.55
CA LEU A 339 -14.02 -7.24 41.67
C LEU A 339 -13.82 -6.49 42.98
N ARG A 340 -13.66 -5.17 42.90
CA ARG A 340 -13.59 -4.28 44.08
C ARG A 340 -14.72 -3.27 44.03
N VAL A 341 -15.42 -3.11 45.14
CA VAL A 341 -16.54 -2.16 45.29
C VAL A 341 -16.24 -1.23 46.44
N VAL A 342 -16.26 0.08 46.19
CA VAL A 342 -16.03 1.12 47.21
C VAL A 342 -17.35 1.82 47.51
N PHE A 343 -17.68 1.91 48.78
CA PHE A 343 -18.89 2.56 49.27
C PHE A 343 -18.69 4.05 49.53
N ASP A 344 -19.79 4.76 49.78
CA ASP A 344 -19.82 6.20 50.08
C ASP A 344 -18.88 6.65 51.21
N ASN A 345 -18.66 5.79 52.20
CA ASN A 345 -17.78 6.04 53.34
C ASN A 345 -16.30 5.70 53.09
N GLY A 346 -15.93 5.25 51.89
CA GLY A 346 -14.57 4.88 51.51
C GLY A 346 -14.16 3.45 51.88
N ASN A 347 -15.01 2.68 52.56
CA ASN A 347 -14.74 1.26 52.79
C ASN A 347 -14.86 0.50 51.46
N ALA A 348 -14.04 -0.53 51.29
CA ALA A 348 -14.06 -1.39 50.11
C ALA A 348 -14.30 -2.85 50.49
N GLU A 349 -15.08 -3.54 49.66
CA GLU A 349 -15.21 -4.99 49.68
C GLU A 349 -14.68 -5.55 48.36
N GLU A 350 -14.03 -6.71 48.41
CA GLU A 350 -13.36 -7.34 47.27
C GLU A 350 -13.78 -8.80 47.13
N ALA A 351 -14.00 -9.23 45.90
CA ALA A 351 -14.12 -10.62 45.53
C ALA A 351 -12.99 -10.96 44.55
N ARG A 352 -12.19 -11.97 44.87
CA ARG A 352 -11.04 -12.38 44.07
C ARG A 352 -11.36 -13.61 43.23
N ASN A 353 -10.75 -13.72 42.06
CA ASN A 353 -10.84 -14.89 41.18
C ASN A 353 -12.29 -15.31 40.85
N VAL A 354 -13.13 -14.32 40.54
CA VAL A 354 -14.53 -14.52 40.17
C VAL A 354 -14.63 -14.94 38.71
N ASN A 355 -15.31 -16.06 38.44
CA ASN A 355 -15.61 -16.49 37.08
C ASN A 355 -16.84 -15.75 36.53
N ILE A 356 -16.64 -14.62 35.87
CA ILE A 356 -17.71 -13.78 35.30
C ILE A 356 -18.36 -14.38 34.05
N CYS A 357 -17.78 -15.44 33.47
CA CYS A 357 -18.39 -16.17 32.37
C CYS A 357 -19.43 -17.19 32.85
N GLU A 358 -19.21 -17.79 34.03
CA GLU A 358 -20.18 -18.67 34.68
C GLU A 358 -21.19 -17.87 35.52
N ARG A 359 -20.76 -16.74 36.07
CA ARG A 359 -21.56 -15.92 36.98
C ARG A 359 -21.69 -14.48 36.46
N ALA A 360 -22.65 -14.29 35.56
CA ALA A 360 -22.93 -12.99 34.93
C ALA A 360 -23.72 -12.00 35.82
N GLU A 361 -24.18 -12.41 37.01
CA GLU A 361 -24.86 -11.54 37.98
C GLU A 361 -24.29 -11.75 39.40
N ILE A 362 -23.92 -10.66 40.08
CA ILE A 362 -23.51 -10.63 41.49
C ILE A 362 -24.41 -9.70 42.27
N THR A 363 -24.96 -10.19 43.38
CA THR A 363 -25.72 -9.36 44.30
C THR A 363 -24.83 -8.86 45.43
N LEU A 364 -24.69 -7.53 45.53
CA LEU A 364 -23.91 -6.86 46.58
C LEU A 364 -24.76 -6.82 47.86
N ARG A 365 -24.55 -7.75 48.79
CA ARG A 365 -25.16 -7.80 50.13
C ARG A 365 -24.08 -7.60 51.19
N PRO A 366 -24.39 -7.27 52.45
CA PRO A 366 -23.36 -7.19 53.50
C PRO A 366 -22.53 -8.47 53.56
N GLY A 367 -21.20 -8.35 53.41
CA GLY A 367 -20.30 -9.50 53.36
C GLY A 367 -20.34 -10.28 52.05
N TRP A 368 -20.56 -9.62 50.91
CA TRP A 368 -20.55 -10.26 49.60
C TRP A 368 -19.10 -10.59 49.20
N VAL A 369 -18.55 -11.63 49.82
CA VAL A 369 -17.33 -12.28 49.34
C VAL A 369 -17.78 -13.55 48.63
N VAL A 370 -17.34 -13.72 47.40
CA VAL A 370 -17.59 -14.95 46.64
C VAL A 370 -16.71 -16.03 47.27
N GLU A 371 -17.30 -17.07 47.86
CA GLU A 371 -16.57 -18.26 48.32
C GLU A 371 -15.87 -18.99 47.17
#